data_AF-A0A9P1MPP5-F1
#
_entry.id   AF-A0A9P1MPP5-F1
#
_cell.length_a   1.000
_cell.length_b   1.000
_cell.length_c   1.000
_cell.angle_alpha   90.00
_cell.angle_beta   90.00
_cell.angle_gamma   90.00
#
_symmetry.space_group_name_H-M   'P 1'
#
loop_
_entity.id
_entity.type
_entity.pdbx_description
1 polymer ?
#
loop_
_entity_poly.entity_id
_entity_poly.type
_entity_poly.pdbx_seq_one_letter_code
_entity_poly.pdbx_strand_id
1 'polypeptide(L)'
;MSVNRLSQYKNGSRKSSLMKDVLMKKCIEKMKDTRRNLHNSRRNIGKIEEEEASNAINLVIAEEMDNFSTDEKIAMFEELKNDLVMLEYEQFLNEVQNAGDEGLLAHLEEDVFCPNCTVYPLDVDHTGMLCRNCNFAHPAFIQITKSELGERFRKAFSDHSDRCENQLMPIAEGSKLGIRCRACPYFSEIL
;
A
#
# COMPACT_ATOMS: atom_id res chain seq x y z
N MET A 1 -3.92 -15.23 37.27
CA MET A 1 -5.20 -14.50 37.20
C MET A 1 -4.92 -13.10 36.68
N SER A 2 -5.24 -12.84 35.41
CA SER A 2 -4.93 -11.58 34.73
C SER A 2 -5.99 -10.53 35.11
N VAL A 3 -5.54 -9.46 35.77
CA VAL A 3 -6.41 -8.34 36.16
C VAL A 3 -6.72 -7.55 34.90
N ASN A 4 -7.98 -7.61 34.47
CA ASN A 4 -8.50 -6.95 33.28
C ASN A 4 -8.51 -5.42 33.52
N ARG A 5 -7.42 -4.74 33.18
CA ARG A 5 -7.22 -3.29 33.42
C ARG A 5 -8.19 -2.39 32.63
N LEU A 6 -8.91 -2.94 31.65
CA LEU A 6 -9.92 -2.25 30.85
C LEU A 6 -11.24 -1.98 31.60
N SER A 7 -11.52 -2.70 32.69
CA SER A 7 -12.79 -2.49 33.43
C SER A 7 -12.74 -1.33 34.42
N GLN A 8 -11.56 -0.76 34.69
CA GLN A 8 -11.40 0.33 35.67
C GLN A 8 -11.68 1.72 35.09
N TYR A 9 -11.66 1.88 33.76
CA TYR A 9 -11.89 3.17 33.09
C TYR A 9 -13.38 3.48 32.81
N LYS A 10 -14.31 2.58 33.14
CA LYS A 10 -15.75 2.75 32.84
C LYS A 10 -16.57 3.41 33.95
N ASN A 11 -15.92 3.89 35.01
CA ASN A 11 -16.60 4.45 36.20
C ASN A 11 -16.58 5.99 36.27
N GLY A 12 -16.25 6.69 35.18
CA GLY A 12 -16.60 8.10 35.01
C GLY A 12 -18.08 8.24 34.66
N SER A 13 -18.75 9.29 35.14
CA SER A 13 -20.18 9.52 34.87
C SER A 13 -20.49 9.33 33.37
N ARG A 14 -21.61 8.66 33.02
CA ARG A 14 -22.01 8.41 31.61
C ARG A 14 -21.95 9.67 30.73
N LYS A 15 -22.16 10.85 31.32
CA LYS A 15 -22.06 12.15 30.65
C LYS A 15 -20.62 12.53 30.26
N SER A 16 -19.64 12.28 31.14
CA SER A 16 -18.21 12.50 30.86
C SER A 16 -17.69 11.58 29.74
N SER A 17 -18.13 10.31 29.71
CA SER A 17 -17.79 9.39 28.62
C SER A 17 -18.33 9.84 27.25
N LEU A 18 -19.58 10.30 27.18
CA LEU A 18 -20.19 10.81 25.95
C LEU A 18 -19.50 12.08 25.45
N MET A 19 -19.12 12.97 26.36
CA MET A 19 -18.38 14.19 26.01
C MET A 19 -16.98 13.87 25.48
N LYS A 20 -16.30 12.89 26.10
CA LYS A 20 -15.01 12.38 25.64
C LYS A 20 -15.10 11.83 24.21
N ASP A 21 -16.13 11.05 23.90
CA ASP A 21 -16.34 10.49 22.56
C ASP A 21 -16.57 11.60 21.50
N VAL A 22 -17.33 12.64 21.85
CA VAL A 22 -17.58 13.80 20.97
C VAL A 22 -16.30 14.60 20.72
N LEU A 23 -15.52 14.86 21.77
CA LEU A 23 -14.23 15.55 21.66
C LEU A 23 -13.23 14.74 20.84
N MET A 24 -13.17 13.42 21.05
CA MET A 24 -12.29 12.52 20.31
C MET A 24 -12.64 12.51 18.82
N LYS A 25 -13.93 12.43 18.48
CA LYS A 25 -14.40 12.52 17.09
C LYS A 25 -14.00 13.85 16.43
N LYS A 26 -14.16 14.98 17.14
CA LYS A 26 -13.74 16.30 16.64
C LYS A 26 -12.23 16.42 16.44
N CYS A 27 -11.43 15.89 17.36
CA CYS A 27 -9.98 15.88 17.21
C CYS A 27 -9.56 15.09 15.95
N ILE A 28 -10.16 13.92 15.74
CA ILE A 28 -9.92 13.09 14.55
C ILE A 28 -10.32 13.84 13.26
N GLU A 29 -11.49 14.48 13.24
CA GLU A 29 -11.96 15.28 12.10
C GLU A 29 -10.99 16.43 11.81
N LYS A 30 -10.60 17.19 12.84
CA LYS A 30 -9.65 18.31 12.70
C LYS A 30 -8.27 17.85 12.22
N MET A 31 -7.78 16.69 12.65
CA MET A 31 -6.54 16.10 12.15
C MET A 31 -6.67 15.68 10.68
N LYS A 32 -7.80 15.10 10.28
CA LYS A 32 -8.08 14.76 8.87
C LYS A 32 -8.15 16.00 8.00
N ASP A 33 -8.82 17.06 8.46
CA ASP A 33 -8.90 18.34 7.74
C ASP A 33 -7.55 19.03 7.65
N THR A 34 -6.74 18.97 8.70
CA THR A 34 -5.37 19.51 8.68
C THR A 34 -4.52 18.77 7.64
N ARG A 35 -4.57 17.42 7.62
CA ARG A 35 -3.90 16.60 6.60
C ARG A 35 -4.38 16.93 5.19
N ARG A 36 -5.70 17.05 5.00
CA ARG A 36 -6.32 17.42 3.71
C ARG A 36 -5.90 18.80 3.26
N ASN A 37 -5.89 19.79 4.15
CA ASN A 37 -5.48 21.16 3.85
C ASN A 37 -3.99 21.27 3.52
N LEU A 38 -3.12 20.55 4.23
CA LEU A 38 -1.70 20.42 3.88
C LEU A 38 -1.53 19.81 2.49
N HIS A 39 -2.29 18.75 2.19
CA HIS A 39 -2.25 18.09 0.89
C HIS A 39 -2.76 19.01 -0.24
N ASN A 40 -3.86 19.72 -0.01
CA ASN A 40 -4.48 20.62 -0.98
C ASN A 40 -3.62 21.87 -1.22
N SER A 41 -3.02 22.42 -0.17
CA SER A 41 -2.04 23.53 -0.27
C SER A 41 -0.85 23.16 -1.15
N ARG A 42 -0.29 21.94 -0.99
CA ARG A 42 0.78 21.43 -1.88
C ARG A 42 0.34 21.27 -3.34
N ARG A 43 -0.96 21.11 -3.60
CA ARG A 43 -1.54 20.96 -4.94
C ARG A 43 -2.16 22.26 -5.50
N ASN A 44 -2.04 23.38 -4.78
CA ASN A 44 -2.68 24.66 -5.13
C ASN A 44 -4.22 24.56 -5.28
N ILE A 45 -4.85 23.63 -4.56
CA ILE A 45 -6.30 23.48 -4.50
C ILE A 45 -6.78 24.29 -3.30
N GLY A 46 -7.72 25.21 -3.51
CA GLY A 46 -8.27 26.08 -2.46
C GLY A 46 -8.86 25.29 -1.28
N LYS A 47 -8.92 25.94 -0.10
CA LYS A 47 -9.57 25.36 1.08
C LYS A 47 -11.08 25.23 0.84
N ILE A 48 -11.64 24.10 1.27
CA ILE A 48 -13.09 23.89 1.34
C ILE A 48 -13.49 24.30 2.76
N GLU A 49 -14.26 25.37 2.90
CA GLU A 49 -14.74 25.87 4.19
C GLU A 49 -16.06 25.19 4.57
N GLU A 50 -16.05 24.35 5.60
CA GLU A 50 -17.24 23.82 6.29
C GLU A 50 -17.46 24.60 7.60
N GLU A 51 -17.96 25.83 7.51
CA GLU A 51 -18.05 26.73 8.69
C GLU A 51 -19.33 26.59 9.52
N GLU A 52 -20.47 26.25 8.91
CA GLU A 52 -21.76 26.38 9.60
C GLU A 52 -22.07 25.24 10.60
N ALA A 53 -21.73 23.98 10.24
CA ALA A 53 -21.94 22.84 11.15
C ALA A 53 -20.90 22.80 12.30
N SER A 54 -19.67 23.25 12.03
CA SER A 54 -18.57 23.23 13.01
C SER A 54 -18.84 24.20 14.17
N ASN A 55 -19.40 25.37 13.86
CA ASN A 55 -19.71 26.42 14.84
C ASN A 55 -20.82 26.00 15.81
N ALA A 56 -21.90 25.39 15.33
CA ALA A 56 -22.99 24.92 16.20
C ALA A 56 -22.51 23.87 17.22
N ILE A 57 -21.66 22.93 16.78
CA ILE A 57 -21.12 21.90 17.68
C ILE A 57 -20.06 22.49 18.63
N ASN A 58 -19.33 23.55 18.24
CA ASN A 58 -18.37 24.21 19.14
C ASN A 58 -19.07 24.92 20.30
N LEU A 59 -20.23 25.53 20.04
CA LEU A 59 -21.04 26.18 21.06
C LEU A 59 -21.58 25.18 22.10
N VAL A 60 -22.14 24.06 21.63
CA VAL A 60 -22.62 22.98 22.52
C VAL A 60 -21.48 22.42 23.38
N ILE A 61 -20.29 22.28 22.82
CA ILE A 61 -19.12 21.80 23.55
C ILE A 61 -18.66 22.82 24.60
N ALA A 62 -18.66 24.11 24.27
CA ALA A 62 -18.27 25.16 25.19
C ALA A 62 -19.23 25.23 26.40
N GLU A 63 -20.55 25.16 26.16
CA GLU A 63 -21.57 25.15 27.22
C GLU A 63 -21.45 23.91 28.12
N GLU A 64 -21.23 22.73 27.54
CA GLU A 64 -21.05 21.50 28.33
C GLU A 64 -19.72 21.50 29.09
N MET A 65 -18.66 22.10 28.54
CA MET A 65 -17.38 22.23 29.22
C MET A 65 -17.47 23.15 30.44
N ASP A 66 -18.31 24.17 30.44
CA ASP A 66 -18.49 25.05 31.60
C ASP A 66 -19.07 24.34 32.84
N ASN A 67 -19.68 23.17 32.66
CA ASN A 67 -20.16 22.33 33.75
C ASN A 67 -19.05 21.52 34.47
N PHE A 68 -17.81 21.53 33.95
CA PHE A 68 -16.67 20.81 34.54
C PHE A 68 -15.73 21.78 35.26
N SER A 69 -15.20 21.33 36.40
CA SER A 69 -14.13 22.05 37.09
C SER A 69 -12.83 22.05 36.28
N THR A 70 -11.91 22.97 36.60
CA THR A 70 -10.62 23.08 35.92
C THR A 70 -9.80 21.79 36.00
N ASP A 71 -9.83 21.10 37.14
CA ASP A 71 -9.10 19.84 37.34
C ASP A 71 -9.71 18.69 36.52
N GLU A 72 -11.04 18.63 36.41
CA GLU A 72 -11.72 17.66 35.55
C GLU A 72 -11.44 17.93 34.05
N LYS A 73 -11.38 19.20 33.65
CA LYS A 73 -10.99 19.60 32.28
C LYS A 73 -9.56 19.15 31.96
N ILE A 74 -8.62 19.35 32.89
CA ILE A 74 -7.23 18.93 32.72
C ILE A 74 -7.15 17.40 32.61
N ALA A 75 -7.80 16.67 33.50
CA ALA A 75 -7.81 15.21 33.48
C ALA A 75 -8.38 14.64 32.17
N MET A 76 -9.51 15.20 31.68
CA MET A 76 -10.09 14.81 30.39
C MET A 76 -9.15 15.11 29.22
N PHE A 77 -8.45 16.24 29.26
CA PHE A 77 -7.52 16.62 28.20
C PHE A 77 -6.28 15.71 28.17
N GLU A 78 -5.74 15.35 29.33
CA GLU A 78 -4.61 14.42 29.44
C GLU A 78 -4.99 13.01 28.96
N GLU A 79 -6.18 12.54 29.33
CA GLU A 79 -6.69 11.24 28.90
C GLU A 79 -6.92 11.22 27.38
N LEU A 80 -7.55 12.26 26.84
CA LEU A 80 -7.79 12.40 25.40
C LEU A 80 -6.49 12.52 24.58
N LYS A 81 -5.48 13.19 25.13
CA LYS A 81 -4.14 13.25 24.53
C LYS A 81 -3.51 11.85 24.43
N ASN A 82 -3.60 11.06 25.50
CA ASN A 82 -3.05 9.70 25.50
C ASN A 82 -3.77 8.79 24.49
N ASP A 83 -5.11 8.89 24.42
CA ASP A 83 -5.90 8.11 23.46
C ASP A 83 -5.57 8.47 22.01
N LEU A 84 -5.37 9.77 21.71
CA LEU A 84 -4.96 10.22 20.38
C LEU A 84 -3.56 9.71 20.00
N VAL A 85 -2.61 9.75 20.92
CA VAL A 85 -1.26 9.22 20.69
C VAL A 85 -1.29 7.71 20.42
N MET A 86 -2.12 6.96 21.15
CA MET A 86 -2.30 5.53 20.91
C MET A 86 -2.92 5.24 19.55
N LEU A 87 -3.95 5.98 19.15
CA LEU A 87 -4.58 5.84 17.82
C LEU A 87 -3.61 6.16 16.67
N GLU A 88 -2.79 7.21 16.80
CA GLU A 88 -1.76 7.52 15.81
C GLU A 88 -0.70 6.42 15.73
N TYR A 89 -0.27 5.90 16.88
CA TYR A 89 0.69 4.80 16.93
C TYR A 89 0.14 3.53 16.29
N GLU A 90 -1.13 3.17 16.54
CA GLU A 90 -1.79 2.04 15.90
C GLU A 90 -1.98 2.24 14.38
N GLN A 91 -2.29 3.46 13.93
CA GLN A 91 -2.31 3.78 12.51
C GLN A 91 -0.93 3.62 11.88
N PHE A 92 0.10 4.15 12.52
CA PHE A 92 1.48 4.01 12.06
C PHE A 92 1.92 2.55 11.98
N LEU A 93 1.61 1.73 13.00
CA LEU A 93 1.93 0.31 12.98
C LEU A 93 1.20 -0.43 11.85
N ASN A 94 -0.08 -0.13 11.62
CA ASN A 94 -0.82 -0.70 10.49
C ASN A 94 -0.25 -0.26 9.15
N GLU A 95 0.12 1.02 8.99
CA GLU A 95 0.75 1.53 7.77
C GLU A 95 2.11 0.86 7.52
N VAL A 96 2.94 0.70 8.56
CA VAL A 96 4.23 0.01 8.45
C VAL A 96 4.04 -1.48 8.14
N GLN A 97 3.06 -2.14 8.73
CA GLN A 97 2.77 -3.54 8.46
C GLN A 97 2.27 -3.74 7.03
N ASN A 98 1.34 -2.91 6.57
CA ASN A 98 0.82 -2.96 5.20
C ASN A 98 1.90 -2.60 4.17
N ALA A 99 2.73 -1.58 4.44
CA ALA A 99 3.86 -1.23 3.58
C ALA A 99 4.96 -2.29 3.59
N GLY A 100 5.15 -2.97 4.72
CA GLY A 100 6.01 -4.13 4.85
C GLY A 100 5.55 -5.26 3.93
N ASP A 101 4.26 -5.58 3.92
CA ASP A 101 3.70 -6.65 3.10
C ASP A 101 3.74 -6.31 1.59
N GLU A 102 3.41 -5.07 1.19
CA GLU A 102 3.49 -4.65 -0.22
C GLU A 102 4.94 -4.52 -0.73
N GLY A 103 5.85 -4.00 0.11
CA GLY A 103 7.28 -3.91 -0.22
C GLY A 103 7.98 -5.26 -0.26
N LEU A 104 7.57 -6.21 0.60
CA LEU A 104 8.07 -7.60 0.55
C LEU A 104 7.54 -8.32 -0.69
N LEU A 105 6.26 -8.15 -1.05
CA LEU A 105 5.69 -8.75 -2.26
C LEU A 105 6.40 -8.28 -3.54
N ALA A 106 6.72 -6.98 -3.64
CA ALA A 106 7.49 -6.44 -4.77
C ALA A 106 8.94 -6.95 -4.81
N HIS A 107 9.50 -7.36 -3.68
CA HIS A 107 10.83 -8.00 -3.59
C HIS A 107 10.79 -9.53 -3.69
N LEU A 108 9.60 -10.15 -3.60
CA LEU A 108 9.37 -11.58 -3.74
C LEU A 108 8.98 -11.99 -5.17
N GLU A 109 8.60 -11.04 -6.03
CA GLU A 109 8.44 -11.31 -7.45
C GLU A 109 9.82 -11.58 -8.08
N GLU A 110 10.11 -12.85 -8.33
CA GLU A 110 11.33 -13.27 -9.03
C GLU A 110 11.50 -12.49 -10.35
N ASP A 111 12.67 -11.89 -10.53
CA ASP A 111 12.99 -11.18 -11.75
C ASP A 111 13.06 -12.14 -12.94
N VAL A 112 12.31 -11.83 -13.98
CA VAL A 112 12.38 -12.55 -15.25
C VAL A 112 13.46 -11.92 -16.10
N PHE A 113 14.55 -12.65 -16.33
CA PHE A 113 15.65 -12.17 -17.16
C PHE A 113 15.30 -12.20 -18.65
N CYS A 114 15.81 -11.22 -19.39
CA CYS A 114 15.62 -11.12 -20.83
C CYS A 114 16.18 -12.36 -21.55
N PRO A 115 15.38 -13.08 -22.37
CA PRO A 115 15.86 -14.27 -23.06
C PRO A 115 16.91 -13.97 -24.13
N ASN A 116 17.02 -12.73 -24.59
CA ASN A 116 18.00 -12.34 -25.60
C ASN A 116 19.37 -12.04 -25.00
N CYS A 117 19.43 -11.23 -23.93
CA CYS A 117 20.70 -10.79 -23.34
C CYS A 117 21.07 -11.53 -22.04
N THR A 118 20.12 -12.23 -21.42
CA THR A 118 20.24 -13.05 -20.20
C THR A 118 20.82 -12.34 -18.97
N VAL A 119 21.10 -11.04 -19.05
CA VAL A 119 21.80 -10.27 -18.01
C VAL A 119 20.85 -9.32 -17.28
N TYR A 120 19.87 -8.73 -18.00
CA TYR A 120 18.98 -7.72 -17.43
C TYR A 120 17.55 -8.24 -17.28
N PRO A 121 16.83 -7.84 -16.23
CA PRO A 121 15.42 -8.15 -16.06
C PRO A 121 14.59 -7.52 -17.19
N LEU A 122 13.48 -8.18 -17.51
CA LEU A 122 12.43 -7.66 -18.38
C LEU A 122 11.51 -6.75 -17.57
N ASP A 123 11.27 -5.56 -18.09
CA ASP A 123 10.13 -4.75 -17.69
C ASP A 123 8.88 -5.36 -18.35
N VAL A 124 7.92 -5.80 -17.55
CA VAL A 124 6.67 -6.39 -18.01
C VAL A 124 5.53 -5.48 -17.55
N ASP A 125 4.76 -4.95 -18.50
CA ASP A 125 3.59 -4.15 -18.23
C ASP A 125 2.39 -4.58 -19.10
N HIS A 126 1.29 -3.83 -19.01
CA HIS A 126 0.06 -4.09 -19.75
C HIS A 126 0.16 -3.75 -21.25
N THR A 127 1.26 -3.14 -21.68
CA THR A 127 1.53 -2.76 -23.08
C THR A 127 2.54 -3.70 -23.74
N GLY A 128 3.41 -4.34 -22.96
CA GLY A 128 4.34 -5.31 -23.47
C GLY A 128 5.48 -5.68 -22.52
N MET A 129 6.51 -6.26 -23.13
CA MET A 129 7.76 -6.63 -22.47
C MET A 129 8.91 -5.88 -23.13
N LEU A 130 9.78 -5.29 -22.33
CA LEU A 130 10.94 -4.56 -22.82
C LEU A 130 12.19 -4.88 -22.00
N CYS A 131 13.33 -5.00 -22.68
CA CYS A 131 14.63 -5.10 -22.03
C CYS A 131 15.36 -3.75 -22.11
N ARG A 132 15.87 -3.24 -20.99
CA ARG A 132 16.63 -1.97 -20.98
C ARG A 132 18.03 -2.05 -21.57
N ASN A 133 18.58 -3.25 -21.68
CA ASN A 133 19.96 -3.47 -22.12
C ASN A 133 20.09 -3.87 -23.60
N CYS A 134 19.05 -4.44 -24.19
CA CYS A 134 19.07 -4.84 -25.59
C CYS A 134 17.78 -4.40 -26.29
N ASN A 135 17.77 -4.41 -27.62
CA ASN A 135 16.61 -3.99 -28.42
C ASN A 135 15.47 -5.04 -28.43
N PHE A 136 15.34 -5.84 -27.36
CA PHE A 136 14.23 -6.76 -27.21
C PHE A 136 13.00 -5.99 -26.71
N ALA A 137 11.98 -5.96 -27.56
CA ALA A 137 10.65 -5.46 -27.23
C ALA A 137 9.63 -6.42 -27.85
N HIS A 138 8.63 -6.81 -27.08
CA HIS A 138 7.53 -7.66 -27.55
C HIS A 138 6.19 -7.10 -27.06
N PRO A 139 5.24 -6.84 -27.97
CA PRO A 139 3.91 -6.39 -27.59
C PRO A 139 3.12 -7.55 -26.97
N ALA A 140 2.95 -7.52 -25.66
CA ALA A 140 2.18 -8.51 -24.92
C ALA A 140 0.68 -8.19 -25.06
N PHE A 141 0.05 -8.75 -26.09
CA PHE A 141 -1.42 -8.62 -26.28
C PHE A 141 -2.23 -9.47 -25.30
N ILE A 142 -1.57 -10.29 -24.49
CA ILE A 142 -2.17 -11.19 -23.51
C ILE A 142 -1.73 -10.72 -22.12
N GLN A 143 -2.68 -10.62 -21.18
CA GLN A 143 -2.39 -10.38 -19.76
C GLN A 143 -1.72 -11.62 -19.17
N ILE A 144 -0.40 -11.74 -19.34
CA ILE A 144 0.43 -12.71 -18.63
C ILE A 144 1.07 -12.02 -17.43
N THR A 145 1.06 -12.69 -16.29
CA THR A 145 1.78 -12.19 -15.10
C THR A 145 3.28 -12.41 -15.24
N LYS A 146 4.10 -11.59 -14.56
CA LYS A 146 5.56 -11.75 -14.53
C LYS A 146 5.96 -13.14 -14.02
N SER A 147 5.25 -13.67 -13.02
CA SER A 147 5.46 -15.02 -12.50
C SER A 147 5.20 -16.13 -13.53
N GLU A 148 4.08 -16.07 -14.25
CA GLU A 148 3.76 -17.04 -15.31
C GLU A 148 4.78 -17.00 -16.45
N LEU A 149 5.22 -15.80 -16.84
CA LEU A 149 6.26 -15.63 -17.84
C LEU A 149 7.58 -16.26 -17.39
N GLY A 150 7.97 -16.02 -16.13
CA GLY A 150 9.16 -16.60 -15.52
C GLY A 150 9.14 -18.12 -15.51
N GLU A 151 8.00 -18.72 -15.14
CA GLU A 151 7.84 -20.18 -15.11
C GLU A 151 7.94 -20.80 -16.52
N ARG A 152 7.31 -20.17 -17.52
CA ARG A 152 7.39 -20.64 -18.92
C ARG A 152 8.83 -20.58 -19.45
N PHE A 153 9.55 -19.49 -19.19
CA PHE A 153 10.95 -19.40 -19.55
C PHE A 153 11.79 -20.46 -18.83
N ARG A 154 11.66 -20.58 -17.50
CA ARG A 154 12.39 -21.56 -16.70
C ARG A 154 12.21 -22.97 -17.23
N LYS A 155 10.96 -23.38 -17.44
CA LYS A 155 10.64 -24.69 -18.02
C LYS A 155 11.34 -24.90 -19.36
N ALA A 156 11.28 -23.90 -20.25
CA ALA A 156 11.85 -24.04 -21.57
C ALA A 156 13.40 -24.03 -21.58
N PHE A 157 14.05 -23.27 -20.68
CA PHE A 157 15.49 -23.34 -20.48
C PHE A 157 15.91 -24.70 -19.89
N SER A 158 15.19 -25.20 -18.88
CA SER A 158 15.46 -26.51 -18.26
C SER A 158 15.28 -27.68 -19.23
N ASP A 159 14.17 -27.71 -19.97
CA ASP A 159 13.89 -28.74 -20.98
C ASP A 159 14.97 -28.81 -22.07
N HIS A 160 15.57 -27.66 -22.40
CA HIS A 160 16.64 -27.56 -23.38
C HIS A 160 18.02 -27.92 -22.79
N SER A 161 18.33 -27.44 -21.57
CA SER A 161 19.65 -27.63 -20.94
C SER A 161 20.01 -29.10 -20.74
N ASP A 162 19.00 -29.98 -20.60
CA ASP A 162 19.19 -31.43 -20.51
C ASP A 162 19.75 -32.05 -21.79
N ARG A 163 19.67 -31.35 -22.92
CA ARG A 163 19.95 -31.89 -24.27
C ARG A 163 20.97 -31.10 -25.05
N CYS A 164 21.17 -29.82 -24.74
CA CYS A 164 22.04 -28.95 -25.51
C CYS A 164 22.50 -27.72 -24.70
N GLU A 165 23.78 -27.39 -24.81
CA GLU A 165 24.40 -26.27 -24.10
C GLU A 165 24.33 -24.94 -24.87
N ASN A 166 23.79 -24.95 -26.10
CA ASN A 166 23.70 -23.74 -26.91
C ASN A 166 22.64 -22.78 -26.37
N GLN A 167 22.88 -21.47 -26.53
CA GLN A 167 21.96 -20.45 -26.07
C GLN A 167 20.63 -20.48 -26.84
N LEU A 168 19.52 -20.44 -26.09
CA LEU A 168 18.19 -20.24 -26.66
C LEU A 168 18.01 -18.77 -27.08
N MET A 169 17.39 -18.58 -28.24
CA MET A 169 17.12 -17.27 -28.82
C MET A 169 15.61 -17.04 -28.89
N PRO A 170 15.11 -15.86 -28.47
CA PRO A 170 13.71 -15.54 -28.63
C PRO A 170 13.35 -15.35 -30.12
N ILE A 171 12.13 -15.74 -30.46
CA ILE A 171 11.47 -15.46 -31.74
C ILE A 171 10.14 -14.80 -31.43
N ALA A 172 9.93 -13.62 -32.01
CA ALA A 172 8.69 -12.89 -31.92
C ALA A 172 8.02 -12.88 -33.31
N GLU A 173 6.81 -13.40 -33.41
CA GLU A 173 5.98 -13.33 -34.63
C GLU A 173 4.59 -12.80 -34.27
N GLY A 174 4.39 -11.50 -34.47
CA GLY A 174 3.15 -10.82 -34.08
C GLY A 174 2.94 -10.89 -32.57
N SER A 175 1.83 -11.47 -32.14
CA SER A 175 1.49 -11.67 -30.72
C SER A 175 2.15 -12.90 -30.10
N LYS A 176 2.80 -13.75 -30.90
CA LYS A 176 3.41 -14.99 -30.41
C LYS A 176 4.84 -14.74 -29.97
N LEU A 177 5.23 -15.37 -28.87
CA LEU A 177 6.61 -15.38 -28.40
C LEU A 177 7.04 -16.84 -28.24
N GLY A 178 8.11 -17.24 -28.89
CA GLY A 178 8.75 -18.53 -28.69
C GLY A 178 10.23 -18.38 -28.40
N ILE A 179 10.85 -19.46 -27.96
CA ILE A 179 12.31 -19.58 -27.89
C ILE A 179 12.76 -20.80 -28.68
N ARG A 180 13.85 -20.65 -29.44
CA ARG A 180 14.47 -21.74 -30.20
C ARG A 180 15.95 -21.86 -29.92
N CYS A 181 16.47 -23.06 -30.12
CA CYS A 181 17.91 -23.25 -30.26
C CYS A 181 18.33 -23.04 -31.72
N ARG A 182 19.53 -22.51 -31.94
CA ARG A 182 20.13 -22.44 -33.30
C ARG A 182 20.83 -23.73 -33.71
N ALA A 183 21.23 -24.56 -32.75
CA ALA A 183 22.07 -25.73 -32.97
C ALA A 183 21.30 -27.06 -32.91
N CYS A 184 20.09 -27.07 -32.35
CA CYS A 184 19.25 -28.26 -32.25
C CYS A 184 17.80 -27.91 -32.62
N PRO A 185 16.94 -28.91 -32.91
CA PRO A 185 15.56 -28.67 -33.35
C PRO A 185 14.61 -28.25 -32.20
N TYR A 186 15.15 -27.82 -31.06
CA TYR A 186 14.36 -27.41 -29.92
C TYR A 186 13.61 -26.09 -30.18
N PHE A 187 12.32 -26.11 -29.89
CA PHE A 187 11.43 -24.96 -29.92
C PHE A 187 10.43 -25.07 -28.77
N SER A 188 10.14 -23.96 -28.11
CA SER A 188 9.11 -23.85 -27.09
C SER A 188 8.32 -22.56 -27.27
N GLU A 189 6.99 -22.67 -27.23
CA GLU A 189 6.08 -21.53 -27.29
C GLU A 189 5.90 -20.97 -25.87
N ILE A 190 6.10 -19.65 -25.72
CA ILE A 190 6.05 -18.91 -24.47
C ILE A 190 4.75 -18.11 -24.39
N LEU A 191 4.30 -17.49 -25.48
CA LEU A 191 3.03 -16.76 -25.60
C LEU A 191 2.33 -17.09 -26.91
#